data_AF-A0A5A7N7S2-F1
#
_entry.id   AF-A0A5A7N7S2-F1
#
_cell.length_a   1.000
_cell.length_b   1.000
_cell.length_c   1.000
_cell.angle_alpha   90.00
_cell.angle_beta   90.00
_cell.angle_gamma   90.00
#
_symmetry.space_group_name_H-M   'P 1'
#
loop_
_entity.id
_entity.type
_entity.pdbx_description
1 polymer ?
#
loop_
_entity_poly.entity_id
_entity_poly.type
_entity_poly.pdbx_seq_one_letter_code
_entity_poly.pdbx_strand_id
1 'polypeptide(L)'
;MEACYPPQYQAVFPRIPSNPTLEIIDIQKVADLAHEAGARLVVDNVFASPILQKPLDLGADVVCYSATKHIDGQGRTLGGIILSSAAIIVDELGPFLRHTGPSLSPFNAWLLLKSLETLELRVNAMCDRADHLAAAMSQAGIDCLHPSLPGFKQADLAQRQMKRGGTVVTFTLPGGAQQAFRFLNALSIIDISNNLAIAAALPPIPGPRPIRRWMNRPGWKWGSPRA
;
A
#
# COMPACT_ATOMS: atom_id res chain seq x y z
N MET A 1 -38.96 11.87 19.23
CA MET A 1 -38.77 11.42 17.84
C MET A 1 -37.29 11.52 17.47
N GLU A 2 -36.44 10.73 18.11
CA GLU A 2 -35.06 10.54 17.69
C GLU A 2 -34.80 9.05 17.81
N ALA A 3 -35.10 8.33 16.72
CA ALA A 3 -34.69 6.96 16.58
C ALA A 3 -33.16 6.97 16.42
N CYS A 4 -32.47 6.29 17.33
CA CYS A 4 -31.09 5.85 17.13
C CYS A 4 -31.05 5.00 15.86
N TYR A 5 -30.75 5.62 14.72
CA TYR A 5 -30.34 4.89 13.53
C TYR A 5 -28.96 4.28 13.83
N PRO A 6 -28.73 2.98 13.54
CA PRO A 6 -27.38 2.44 13.57
C PRO A 6 -26.50 3.27 12.63
N PRO A 7 -25.19 3.43 12.92
CA PRO A 7 -24.33 4.23 12.06
C PRO A 7 -24.32 3.63 10.65
N GLN A 8 -24.93 4.35 9.70
CA GLN A 8 -24.86 4.00 8.29
C GLN A 8 -23.42 4.28 7.85
N TYR A 9 -22.69 3.24 7.45
CA TYR A 9 -21.33 3.38 6.94
C TYR A 9 -21.35 4.24 5.68
N GLN A 10 -20.63 5.36 5.68
CA GLN A 10 -20.59 6.28 4.55
C GLN A 10 -19.51 5.92 3.52
N ALA A 11 -18.47 5.20 3.96
CA ALA A 11 -17.38 4.79 3.09
C ALA A 11 -16.65 3.54 3.61
N VAL A 12 -16.06 2.80 2.67
CA VAL A 12 -15.15 1.68 2.89
C VAL A 12 -13.76 2.11 2.37
N PHE A 13 -12.72 2.01 3.21
CA PHE A 13 -11.39 2.51 2.87
C PHE A 13 -10.26 1.48 3.07
N PRO A 14 -10.15 0.47 2.19
CA PRO A 14 -9.07 -0.50 2.23
C PRO A 14 -7.78 0.04 1.60
N ARG A 15 -6.64 -0.50 2.06
CA ARG A 15 -5.36 -0.48 1.34
C ARG A 15 -5.14 -1.84 0.71
N ILE A 16 -4.90 -1.87 -0.60
CA ILE A 16 -4.78 -3.12 -1.37
C ILE A 16 -3.54 -3.02 -2.28
N PRO A 17 -2.57 -3.95 -2.17
CA PRO A 17 -2.33 -4.89 -1.07
C PRO A 17 -2.10 -4.21 0.30
N SER A 18 -2.41 -4.92 1.39
CA SER A 18 -2.25 -4.38 2.75
C SER A 18 -0.78 -4.24 3.17
N ASN A 19 -0.50 -3.29 4.08
CA ASN A 19 0.83 -3.08 4.64
C ASN A 19 0.90 -3.62 6.07
N PRO A 20 1.85 -4.51 6.43
CA PRO A 20 2.89 -5.14 5.60
C PRO A 20 2.54 -6.56 5.14
N THR A 21 1.36 -7.09 5.48
CA THR A 21 1.02 -8.51 5.27
C THR A 21 0.68 -8.85 3.82
N LEU A 22 0.56 -7.84 2.95
CA LEU A 22 0.27 -7.98 1.52
C LEU A 22 -1.06 -8.66 1.23
N GLU A 23 -2.00 -8.63 2.18
CA GLU A 23 -3.32 -9.21 1.98
C GLU A 23 -4.05 -8.48 0.86
N ILE A 24 -4.69 -9.24 -0.01
CA ILE A 24 -5.42 -8.73 -1.17
C ILE A 24 -6.90 -8.95 -0.93
N ILE A 25 -7.68 -7.92 -1.21
CA ILE A 25 -9.13 -7.90 -1.18
C ILE A 25 -9.64 -7.68 -2.61
N ASP A 26 -10.75 -8.34 -2.95
CA ASP A 26 -11.39 -8.22 -4.26
C ASP A 26 -12.07 -6.85 -4.36
N ILE A 27 -11.50 -5.96 -5.17
CA ILE A 27 -11.94 -4.56 -5.24
C ILE A 27 -13.34 -4.47 -5.82
N GLN A 28 -13.63 -5.23 -6.89
CA GLN A 28 -14.95 -5.22 -7.52
C GLN A 28 -16.02 -5.69 -6.55
N LYS A 29 -15.78 -6.82 -5.88
CA LYS A 29 -16.75 -7.34 -4.91
C LYS A 29 -16.99 -6.37 -3.75
N VAL A 30 -15.96 -5.66 -3.29
CA VAL A 30 -16.13 -4.65 -2.23
C VAL A 30 -16.86 -3.42 -2.75
N ALA A 31 -16.62 -3.01 -4.00
CA ALA A 31 -17.35 -1.92 -4.63
C ALA A 31 -18.85 -2.22 -4.68
N ASP A 32 -19.20 -3.41 -5.18
CA ASP A 32 -20.60 -3.86 -5.30
C ASP A 32 -21.30 -3.81 -3.93
N LEU A 33 -20.69 -4.39 -2.88
CA LEU A 33 -21.23 -4.39 -1.52
C LEU A 33 -21.31 -2.99 -0.90
N ALA A 34 -20.33 -2.13 -1.16
CA ALA A 34 -20.33 -0.76 -0.66
C ALA A 34 -21.48 0.03 -1.30
N HIS A 35 -21.64 -0.07 -2.62
CA HIS A 35 -22.69 0.61 -3.38
C HIS A 35 -24.08 0.09 -3.01
N GLU A 36 -24.26 -1.22 -2.79
CA GLU A 36 -25.51 -1.81 -2.26
C GLU A 36 -25.91 -1.21 -0.91
N ALA A 37 -24.93 -0.89 -0.06
CA ALA A 37 -25.15 -0.27 1.24
C ALA A 37 -25.30 1.27 1.19
N GLY A 38 -25.18 1.88 0.01
CA GLY A 38 -25.15 3.33 -0.17
C GLY A 38 -23.85 4.01 0.30
N ALA A 39 -22.76 3.24 0.43
CA ALA A 39 -21.43 3.71 0.82
C ALA A 39 -20.51 3.88 -0.39
N ARG A 40 -19.47 4.69 -0.25
CA ARG A 40 -18.41 4.85 -1.27
C ARG A 40 -17.21 3.95 -1.01
N LEU A 41 -16.55 3.49 -2.06
CA LEU A 41 -15.27 2.80 -1.98
C LEU A 41 -14.10 3.75 -2.25
N VAL A 42 -13.25 3.94 -1.25
CA VAL A 42 -11.97 4.64 -1.36
C VAL A 42 -10.85 3.60 -1.33
N VAL A 43 -9.95 3.56 -2.29
CA VAL A 43 -8.83 2.60 -2.31
C VAL A 43 -7.49 3.30 -2.15
N ASP A 44 -6.73 2.94 -1.11
CA ASP A 44 -5.29 3.25 -1.03
C ASP A 44 -4.52 2.22 -1.86
N ASN A 45 -4.05 2.64 -3.04
CA ASN A 45 -3.42 1.78 -4.04
C ASN A 45 -1.88 1.88 -4.04
N VAL A 46 -1.30 2.36 -2.94
CA VAL A 46 0.14 2.64 -2.85
C VAL A 46 1.01 1.41 -3.13
N PHE A 47 0.61 0.22 -2.67
CA PHE A 47 1.45 -0.98 -2.78
C PHE A 47 1.47 -1.57 -4.19
N ALA A 48 0.37 -1.47 -4.92
CA ALA A 48 0.32 -1.90 -6.31
C ALA A 48 0.85 -0.83 -7.28
N SER A 49 0.69 0.47 -6.96
CA SER A 49 0.94 1.59 -7.86
C SER A 49 -0.03 1.63 -9.06
N PRO A 50 -0.16 2.78 -9.76
CA PRO A 50 -1.03 2.87 -10.93
C PRO A 50 -0.54 2.02 -12.12
N ILE A 51 0.68 1.49 -12.07
CA ILE A 51 1.25 0.63 -13.12
C ILE A 51 0.63 -0.78 -13.05
N LEU A 52 0.44 -1.32 -11.84
CA LEU A 52 0.04 -2.71 -11.65
C LEU A 52 -1.46 -2.89 -11.42
N GLN A 53 -2.15 -1.90 -10.84
CA GLN A 53 -3.57 -2.02 -10.50
C GLN A 53 -4.28 -0.69 -10.75
N LYS A 54 -5.50 -0.77 -11.29
CA LYS A 54 -6.36 0.37 -11.59
C LYS A 54 -7.71 0.25 -10.86
N PRO A 55 -7.80 0.67 -9.58
CA PRO A 55 -9.02 0.44 -8.80
C PRO A 55 -10.26 1.17 -9.33
N LEU A 56 -10.10 2.30 -10.04
CA LEU A 56 -11.24 2.98 -10.69
C LEU A 56 -11.91 2.07 -11.74
N ASP A 57 -11.12 1.28 -12.48
CA ASP A 57 -11.64 0.32 -13.45
C ASP A 57 -12.31 -0.90 -12.78
N LEU A 58 -12.16 -1.03 -11.45
CA LEU A 58 -12.67 -2.11 -10.61
C LEU A 58 -13.79 -1.63 -9.66
N GLY A 59 -14.37 -0.46 -9.93
CA GLY A 59 -15.52 0.08 -9.18
C GLY A 59 -15.21 0.98 -7.99
N ALA A 60 -13.93 1.33 -7.74
CA ALA A 60 -13.63 2.33 -6.71
C ALA A 60 -14.13 3.73 -7.10
N ASP A 61 -14.70 4.47 -6.14
CA ASP A 61 -15.13 5.85 -6.35
C ASP A 61 -13.95 6.83 -6.24
N VAL A 62 -13.01 6.54 -5.34
CA VAL A 62 -11.84 7.37 -5.06
C VAL A 62 -10.60 6.48 -4.94
N VAL A 63 -9.49 6.90 -5.54
CA VAL A 63 -8.19 6.25 -5.37
C VAL A 63 -7.18 7.22 -4.80
N CYS A 64 -6.52 6.81 -3.72
CA CYS A 64 -5.50 7.58 -3.04
C CYS A 64 -4.12 7.00 -3.30
N TYR A 65 -3.15 7.88 -3.53
CA TYR A 65 -1.73 7.53 -3.59
C TYR A 65 -0.92 8.44 -2.67
N SER A 66 -0.01 7.84 -1.91
CA SER A 66 1.14 8.56 -1.37
C SER A 66 2.18 8.72 -2.49
N ALA A 67 2.30 9.93 -3.02
CA ALA A 67 3.25 10.24 -4.08
C ALA A 67 4.72 10.16 -3.62
N THR A 68 4.94 10.17 -2.29
CA THR A 68 6.24 9.90 -1.63
C THR A 68 6.85 8.53 -1.99
N LYS A 69 6.04 7.58 -2.46
CA LYS A 69 6.42 6.18 -2.65
C LYS A 69 6.88 5.95 -4.08
N HIS A 70 6.25 5.04 -4.82
CA HIS A 70 6.62 4.70 -6.20
C HIS A 70 6.63 5.91 -7.14
N ILE A 71 5.73 6.89 -6.93
CA ILE A 71 5.63 8.06 -7.80
C ILE A 71 6.92 8.89 -7.76
N ASP A 72 7.35 9.40 -6.60
CA ASP A 72 8.66 10.05 -6.48
C ASP A 72 9.78 9.05 -6.82
N GLY A 73 9.74 7.89 -6.17
CA GLY A 73 10.65 6.77 -6.42
C GLY A 73 12.11 7.02 -6.07
N GLN A 74 12.45 8.16 -5.51
CA GLN A 74 13.84 8.60 -5.29
C GLN A 74 14.10 9.09 -3.86
N GLY A 75 13.07 9.18 -3.01
CA GLY A 75 13.18 9.60 -1.62
C GLY A 75 13.41 11.11 -1.45
N ARG A 76 12.99 11.95 -2.41
CA ARG A 76 13.32 13.38 -2.45
C ARG A 76 12.23 14.29 -1.93
N THR A 77 10.97 13.88 -2.06
CA THR A 77 9.82 14.76 -1.75
C THR A 77 8.60 14.00 -1.22
N LEU A 78 7.67 14.76 -0.64
CA LEU A 78 6.40 14.26 -0.14
C LEU A 78 5.24 14.81 -0.96
N GLY A 79 4.22 13.98 -1.16
CA GLY A 79 2.99 14.39 -1.82
C GLY A 79 1.88 13.36 -1.68
N GLY A 80 0.65 13.80 -1.92
CA GLY A 80 -0.54 12.97 -2.00
C GLY A 80 -1.27 13.22 -3.32
N ILE A 81 -1.90 12.18 -3.86
CA ILE A 81 -2.77 12.26 -5.04
C ILE A 81 -4.10 11.61 -4.69
N ILE A 82 -5.18 12.27 -5.06
CA ILE A 82 -6.53 11.74 -5.01
C ILE A 82 -7.05 11.74 -6.45
N LEU A 83 -7.47 10.57 -6.95
CA LEU A 83 -8.13 10.40 -8.23
C LEU A 83 -9.60 10.06 -7.98
N SER A 84 -10.51 10.75 -8.66
CA SER A 84 -11.95 10.50 -8.62
C SER A 84 -12.63 11.22 -9.78
N SER A 85 -13.96 11.19 -9.84
CA SER A 85 -14.75 11.95 -10.80
C SER A 85 -14.58 13.46 -10.60
N ALA A 86 -14.82 14.23 -11.66
CA ALA A 86 -14.75 15.69 -11.60
C ALA A 86 -15.72 16.27 -10.55
N ALA A 87 -16.91 15.68 -10.41
CA ALA A 87 -17.89 16.10 -9.40
C ALA A 87 -17.34 15.95 -7.98
N ILE A 88 -16.76 14.79 -7.64
CA ILE A 88 -16.16 14.58 -6.30
C ILE A 88 -14.98 15.54 -6.08
N ILE A 89 -14.12 15.73 -7.09
CA ILE A 89 -12.93 16.57 -6.95
C ILE A 89 -13.28 18.06 -6.83
N VAL A 90 -14.19 18.57 -7.67
CA VAL A 90 -14.50 19.99 -7.76
C VAL A 90 -15.54 20.40 -6.72
N ASP A 91 -16.62 19.64 -6.59
CA ASP A 91 -17.80 20.05 -5.81
C ASP A 91 -17.67 19.64 -4.34
N GLU A 92 -17.05 18.49 -4.05
CA GLU A 92 -16.94 17.97 -2.67
C GLU A 92 -15.57 18.26 -2.04
N LEU A 93 -14.49 17.88 -2.72
CA LEU A 93 -13.13 18.08 -2.21
C LEU A 93 -12.63 19.51 -2.42
N GLY A 94 -13.03 20.16 -3.52
CA GLY A 94 -12.61 21.52 -3.87
C GLY A 94 -12.82 22.54 -2.75
N PRO A 95 -14.03 22.63 -2.14
CA PRO A 95 -14.25 23.47 -0.97
C PRO A 95 -13.32 23.11 0.18
N PHE A 96 -13.19 21.83 0.53
CA PHE A 96 -12.30 21.42 1.63
C PHE A 96 -10.85 21.84 1.39
N LEU A 97 -10.32 21.61 0.19
CA LEU A 97 -8.94 21.97 -0.17
C LEU A 97 -8.71 23.49 -0.09
N ARG A 98 -9.67 24.30 -0.53
CA ARG A 98 -9.59 25.77 -0.48
C ARG A 98 -9.59 26.31 0.95
N HIS A 99 -10.39 25.72 1.84
CA HIS A 99 -10.54 26.22 3.22
C HIS A 99 -9.48 25.68 4.18
N THR A 100 -8.95 24.47 3.94
CA THR A 100 -7.99 23.81 4.86
C THR A 100 -6.54 23.89 4.39
N GLY A 101 -6.30 24.25 3.13
CA GLY A 101 -4.98 24.53 2.60
C GLY A 101 -3.99 23.37 2.39
N PRO A 102 -4.36 22.07 2.29
CA PRO A 102 -3.43 20.99 1.99
C PRO A 102 -2.98 21.03 0.51
N SER A 103 -2.31 22.10 0.12
CA SER A 103 -1.81 22.35 -1.23
C SER A 103 -0.36 21.89 -1.37
N LEU A 104 -0.06 21.24 -2.50
CA LEU A 104 1.29 20.80 -2.81
C LEU A 104 2.14 21.97 -3.31
N SER A 105 3.40 22.05 -2.86
CA SER A 105 4.38 23.00 -3.42
C SER A 105 4.51 22.80 -4.95
N PRO A 106 4.50 23.87 -5.77
CA PRO A 106 4.71 23.76 -7.22
C PRO A 106 6.01 23.06 -7.60
N PHE A 107 7.07 23.26 -6.80
CA PHE A 107 8.34 22.58 -7.02
C PHE A 107 8.23 21.07 -6.75
N ASN A 108 7.53 20.67 -5.68
CA ASN A 108 7.28 19.25 -5.39
C ASN A 108 6.38 18.63 -6.47
N ALA A 109 5.38 19.36 -6.96
CA ALA A 109 4.54 18.92 -8.07
C ALA A 109 5.37 18.66 -9.34
N TRP A 110 6.29 19.57 -9.68
CA TRP A 110 7.21 19.39 -10.81
C TRP A 110 8.13 18.19 -10.64
N LEU A 111 8.72 18.00 -9.45
CA LEU A 111 9.56 16.83 -9.15
C LEU A 111 8.80 15.51 -9.33
N LEU A 112 7.58 15.43 -8.78
CA LEU A 112 6.73 14.25 -8.90
C LEU A 112 6.31 13.99 -10.35
N LEU A 113 5.92 15.04 -11.08
CA LEU A 113 5.59 14.96 -12.51
C LEU A 113 6.77 14.40 -13.32
N LYS A 114 7.99 14.89 -13.06
CA LYS A 114 9.19 14.37 -13.72
C LYS A 114 9.48 12.91 -13.39
N SER A 115 9.21 12.46 -12.16
CA SER A 115 9.39 11.05 -11.82
C SER A 115 8.43 10.10 -12.54
N LEU A 116 7.27 10.60 -13.02
CA LEU A 116 6.31 9.77 -13.76
C LEU A 116 6.88 9.25 -15.09
N GLU A 117 7.79 9.99 -15.73
CA GLU A 117 8.42 9.62 -17.01
C GLU A 117 9.16 8.27 -16.94
N THR A 118 9.58 7.86 -15.74
CA THR A 118 10.30 6.59 -15.49
C THR A 118 9.53 5.62 -14.59
N LEU A 119 8.29 5.95 -14.21
CA LEU A 119 7.54 5.19 -13.22
C LEU A 119 7.37 3.73 -13.62
N GLU A 120 6.93 3.47 -14.86
CA GLU A 120 6.72 2.12 -15.37
C GLU A 120 8.01 1.30 -15.38
N LEU A 121 9.10 1.88 -15.89
CA LEU A 121 10.42 1.23 -15.92
C LEU A 121 10.89 0.85 -14.51
N ARG A 122 10.78 1.78 -13.55
CA ARG A 122 11.18 1.57 -12.16
C ARG A 122 10.34 0.50 -11.48
N VAL A 123 9.01 0.56 -11.62
CA VAL A 123 8.09 -0.40 -10.99
C VAL A 123 8.33 -1.80 -11.54
N ASN A 124 8.47 -1.96 -12.86
CA ASN A 124 8.75 -3.27 -13.45
C ASN A 124 10.09 -3.85 -12.98
N ALA A 125 11.16 -3.04 -12.96
CA ALA A 125 12.45 -3.48 -12.43
C ALA A 125 12.37 -3.85 -10.94
N MET A 126 11.63 -3.10 -10.13
CA MET A 126 11.40 -3.43 -8.72
C MET A 126 10.64 -4.74 -8.55
N CYS A 127 9.62 -5.00 -9.37
CA CYS A 127 8.90 -6.27 -9.37
C CYS A 127 9.82 -7.44 -9.75
N ASP A 128 10.68 -7.30 -10.76
CA ASP A 128 11.63 -8.36 -11.14
C ASP A 128 12.55 -8.75 -9.98
N ARG A 129 13.03 -7.74 -9.24
CA ARG A 129 13.86 -7.96 -8.05
C ARG A 129 13.07 -8.58 -6.89
N ALA A 130 11.83 -8.14 -6.68
CA ALA A 130 10.97 -8.69 -5.65
C ALA A 130 10.64 -10.16 -5.91
N ASP A 131 10.29 -10.50 -7.14
CA ASP A 131 10.01 -11.88 -7.57
C ASP A 131 11.25 -12.78 -7.39
N HIS A 132 12.42 -12.30 -7.83
CA HIS A 132 13.68 -13.03 -7.65
C HIS A 132 14.02 -13.23 -6.16
N LEU A 133 13.89 -12.19 -5.34
CA LEU A 133 14.19 -12.25 -3.91
C LEU A 133 13.24 -13.20 -3.17
N ALA A 134 11.94 -13.11 -3.45
CA ALA A 134 10.92 -13.97 -2.86
C ALA A 134 11.19 -15.44 -3.21
N ALA A 135 11.51 -15.73 -4.47
CA ALA A 135 11.86 -17.09 -4.91
C ALA A 135 13.11 -17.62 -4.20
N ALA A 136 14.19 -16.82 -4.14
CA ALA A 136 15.43 -17.20 -3.48
C ALA A 136 15.25 -17.46 -1.98
N MET A 137 14.49 -16.60 -1.29
CA MET A 137 14.19 -16.79 0.13
C MET A 137 13.32 -18.02 0.38
N SER A 138 12.31 -18.26 -0.47
CA SER A 138 11.46 -19.45 -0.38
C SER A 138 12.25 -20.74 -0.60
N GLN A 139 13.18 -20.76 -1.57
CA GLN A 139 14.11 -21.88 -1.80
C GLN A 139 15.04 -22.14 -0.61
N ALA A 140 15.44 -21.07 0.10
CA ALA A 140 16.23 -21.17 1.33
C ALA A 140 15.41 -21.59 2.56
N GLY A 141 14.11 -21.89 2.40
CA GLY A 141 13.22 -22.30 3.49
C GLY A 141 12.79 -21.14 4.42
N ILE A 142 12.93 -19.89 3.97
CA ILE A 142 12.46 -18.72 4.71
C ILE A 142 10.97 -18.54 4.41
N ASP A 143 10.18 -18.31 5.47
CA ASP A 143 8.75 -18.02 5.35
C ASP A 143 8.54 -16.63 4.75
N CYS A 144 8.09 -16.59 3.49
CA CYS A 144 7.94 -15.39 2.69
C CYS A 144 6.51 -15.22 2.17
N LEU A 145 6.06 -13.97 2.18
CA LEU A 145 4.81 -13.51 1.60
C LEU A 145 5.12 -12.61 0.41
N HIS A 146 4.76 -13.09 -0.78
CA HIS A 146 4.76 -12.30 -2.01
C HIS A 146 3.75 -12.91 -2.99
N PRO A 147 2.94 -12.12 -3.73
CA PRO A 147 1.90 -12.67 -4.59
C PRO A 147 2.39 -13.51 -5.78
N SER A 148 3.68 -13.47 -6.12
CA SER A 148 4.26 -14.35 -7.14
C SER A 148 4.67 -15.74 -6.62
N LEU A 149 4.64 -15.97 -5.31
CA LEU A 149 4.97 -17.28 -4.75
C LEU A 149 3.81 -18.28 -4.89
N PRO A 150 4.07 -19.56 -5.21
CA PRO A 150 3.02 -20.58 -5.33
C PRO A 150 2.18 -20.78 -4.05
N GLY A 151 2.74 -20.52 -2.88
CA GLY A 151 2.06 -20.66 -1.58
C GLY A 151 1.21 -19.45 -1.18
N PHE A 152 1.14 -18.40 -2.01
CA PHE A 152 0.39 -17.19 -1.67
C PHE A 152 -1.12 -17.42 -1.78
N LYS A 153 -1.82 -17.33 -0.64
CA LYS A 153 -3.24 -17.74 -0.52
C LYS A 153 -4.18 -17.00 -1.48
N GLN A 154 -3.88 -15.76 -1.84
CA GLN A 154 -4.70 -14.95 -2.74
C GLN A 154 -4.10 -14.80 -4.15
N ALA A 155 -3.27 -15.76 -4.61
CA ALA A 155 -2.58 -15.67 -5.90
C ALA A 155 -3.54 -15.49 -7.08
N ASP A 156 -4.60 -16.30 -7.15
CA ASP A 156 -5.60 -16.20 -8.22
C ASP A 156 -6.29 -14.83 -8.24
N LEU A 157 -6.60 -14.28 -7.05
CA LEU A 157 -7.19 -12.96 -6.95
C LEU A 157 -6.18 -11.89 -7.38
N ALA A 158 -4.93 -11.98 -6.95
CA ALA A 158 -3.86 -11.07 -7.36
C ALA A 158 -3.76 -11.01 -8.90
N GLN A 159 -3.76 -12.16 -9.57
CA GLN A 159 -3.67 -12.25 -11.02
C GLN A 159 -4.87 -11.64 -11.75
N ARG A 160 -6.07 -11.70 -11.17
CA ARG A 160 -7.28 -11.11 -11.78
C ARG A 160 -7.30 -9.58 -11.76
N GLN A 161 -6.76 -8.95 -10.72
CA GLN A 161 -6.87 -7.49 -10.54
C GLN A 161 -5.53 -6.73 -10.51
N MET A 162 -4.40 -7.43 -10.60
CA MET A 162 -3.05 -6.83 -10.65
C MET A 162 -2.24 -7.46 -11.80
N LYS A 163 -1.44 -6.63 -12.49
CA LYS A 163 -0.55 -7.12 -13.56
C LYS A 163 0.62 -7.97 -13.06
N ARG A 164 1.10 -7.69 -11.84
CA ARG A 164 2.24 -8.35 -11.18
C ARG A 164 2.08 -8.35 -9.67
N GLY A 165 2.90 -9.13 -8.96
CA GLY A 165 2.83 -9.29 -7.50
C GLY A 165 3.24 -8.09 -6.65
N GLY A 166 3.83 -7.05 -7.25
CA GLY A 166 4.24 -5.84 -6.54
C GLY A 166 5.73 -5.77 -6.25
N THR A 167 6.12 -4.80 -5.44
CA THR A 167 7.54 -4.42 -5.22
C THR A 167 8.01 -4.68 -3.80
N VAL A 168 7.20 -5.31 -2.97
CA VAL A 168 7.44 -5.46 -1.52
C VAL A 168 7.41 -6.94 -1.18
N VAL A 169 8.51 -7.44 -0.61
CA VAL A 169 8.61 -8.80 -0.06
C VAL A 169 8.52 -8.72 1.46
N THR A 170 7.62 -9.50 2.04
CA THR A 170 7.50 -9.64 3.50
C THR A 170 7.97 -11.03 3.88
N PHE A 171 8.70 -11.18 4.99
CA PHE A 171 9.18 -12.49 5.44
C PHE A 171 9.34 -12.53 6.96
N THR A 172 9.32 -13.75 7.50
CA THR A 172 9.41 -14.02 8.94
C THR A 172 10.73 -14.70 9.26
N LEU A 173 11.40 -14.22 10.31
CA LEU A 173 12.60 -14.86 10.87
C LEU A 173 12.23 -15.59 12.17
N PRO A 174 12.58 -16.87 12.33
CA PRO A 174 12.12 -17.69 13.46
C PRO A 174 12.66 -17.21 14.82
N GLY A 175 13.83 -16.56 14.84
CA GLY A 175 14.45 -15.99 16.04
C GLY A 175 13.87 -14.64 16.49
N GLY A 176 12.73 -14.22 15.93
CA GLY A 176 11.98 -13.05 16.36
C GLY A 176 12.77 -11.73 16.25
N ALA A 177 12.45 -10.78 17.13
CA ALA A 177 12.97 -9.40 17.05
C ALA A 177 14.51 -9.32 17.10
N GLN A 178 15.16 -10.14 17.93
CA GLN A 178 16.63 -10.11 18.02
C GLN A 178 17.29 -10.57 16.72
N GLN A 179 16.78 -11.64 16.10
CA GLN A 179 17.30 -12.08 14.81
C GLN A 179 17.00 -11.05 13.71
N ALA A 180 15.82 -10.43 13.73
CA ALA A 180 15.47 -9.35 12.80
C ALA A 180 16.44 -8.16 12.91
N PHE A 181 16.78 -7.69 14.12
CA PHE A 181 17.75 -6.61 14.28
C PHE A 181 19.15 -6.99 13.82
N ARG A 182 19.62 -8.21 14.12
CA ARG A 182 20.91 -8.68 13.62
C ARG A 182 20.94 -8.77 12.10
N PHE A 183 19.87 -9.26 11.49
CA PHE A 183 19.72 -9.32 10.03
C PHE A 183 19.79 -7.91 9.44
N LEU A 184 19.00 -6.96 9.96
CA LEU A 184 18.98 -5.57 9.47
C LEU A 184 20.34 -4.89 9.61
N ASN A 185 21.04 -5.09 10.73
CA ASN A 185 22.37 -4.52 10.96
C ASN A 185 23.46 -5.14 10.07
N ALA A 186 23.21 -6.32 9.49
CA ALA A 186 24.15 -6.99 8.59
C ALA A 186 23.99 -6.58 7.11
N LEU A 187 22.93 -5.84 6.77
CA LEU A 187 22.71 -5.36 5.40
C LEU A 187 23.71 -4.25 5.05
N SER A 188 24.38 -4.37 3.90
CA SER A 188 25.35 -3.36 3.44
C SER A 188 24.89 -2.56 2.21
N ILE A 189 23.84 -3.03 1.52
CA ILE A 189 23.26 -2.36 0.34
C ILE A 189 21.92 -1.68 0.68
N ILE A 190 21.25 -2.15 1.73
CA ILE A 190 19.86 -1.84 2.02
C ILE A 190 19.82 -0.97 3.30
N ASP A 191 19.46 0.31 3.16
CA ASP A 191 19.47 1.29 4.28
C ASP A 191 18.19 1.23 5.11
N ILE A 192 18.32 1.13 6.44
CA ILE A 192 17.18 1.04 7.36
C ILE A 192 16.36 2.34 7.36
N SER A 193 15.11 2.29 6.85
CA SER A 193 14.24 3.47 6.74
C SER A 193 12.76 3.12 6.90
N ASN A 194 11.95 4.09 7.32
CA ASN A 194 10.49 3.92 7.41
C ASN A 194 9.77 4.12 6.06
N ASN A 195 10.49 4.48 5.00
CA ASN A 195 9.94 4.64 3.65
C ASN A 195 10.09 3.36 2.82
N LEU A 196 9.40 3.29 1.67
CA LEU A 196 9.44 2.16 0.73
C LEU A 196 9.31 2.64 -0.71
N ALA A 197 9.54 1.73 -1.66
CA ALA A 197 9.41 1.97 -3.10
C ALA A 197 10.28 3.11 -3.64
N ILE A 198 11.51 3.18 -3.14
CA ILE A 198 12.57 4.06 -3.63
C ILE A 198 13.53 3.21 -4.47
N ALA A 199 14.18 3.82 -5.47
CA ALA A 199 15.16 3.16 -6.33
C ALA A 199 16.34 2.58 -5.53
N ALA A 200 16.72 3.23 -4.43
CA ALA A 200 17.55 2.64 -3.39
C ALA A 200 16.72 1.67 -2.53
N ALA A 201 17.27 0.47 -2.28
CA ALA A 201 16.60 -0.54 -1.47
C ALA A 201 16.59 -0.14 0.01
N LEU A 202 15.41 -0.19 0.65
CA LEU A 202 15.21 0.20 2.05
C LEU A 202 14.33 -0.84 2.76
N PRO A 203 14.73 -1.43 3.90
CA PRO A 203 13.87 -2.28 4.71
C PRO A 203 13.09 -1.41 5.73
N PRO A 204 11.77 -1.61 5.89
CA PRO A 204 11.02 -0.98 6.97
C PRO A 204 11.54 -1.46 8.33
N ILE A 205 11.55 -0.57 9.34
CA ILE A 205 11.86 -0.95 10.72
C ILE A 205 10.75 -1.90 11.25
N PRO A 206 11.06 -3.11 11.74
CA PRO A 206 10.07 -3.99 12.36
C PRO A 206 9.59 -3.37 13.68
N GLY A 207 8.35 -2.86 13.70
CA GLY A 207 7.67 -2.37 14.93
C GLY A 207 8.16 -0.99 15.42
N PRO A 208 7.41 0.12 15.23
CA PRO A 208 7.94 1.47 15.25
C PRO A 208 7.32 2.36 16.33
N ARG A 209 7.84 3.58 16.52
CA ARG A 209 7.12 4.63 17.27
C ARG A 209 5.67 4.86 16.76
N PRO A 210 5.35 4.77 15.45
CA PRO A 210 3.96 4.81 14.98
C PRO A 210 3.05 3.59 15.29
N ILE A 211 3.53 2.33 15.27
CA ILE A 211 2.70 1.14 15.59
C ILE A 211 2.67 0.87 17.11
N ARG A 212 3.66 1.36 17.89
CA ARG A 212 3.62 1.33 19.38
C ARG A 212 2.33 1.96 19.94
N ARG A 213 1.81 3.00 19.26
CA ARG A 213 0.56 3.67 19.66
C ARG A 213 -0.69 2.79 19.46
N TRP A 214 -0.62 1.81 18.56
CA TRP A 214 -1.71 0.86 18.27
C TRP A 214 -1.55 -0.47 19.01
N MET A 215 -0.30 -0.95 19.19
CA MET A 215 0.03 -2.17 19.94
C MET A 215 -0.38 -2.13 21.42
N ASN A 216 -0.39 -0.95 22.04
CA ASN A 216 -0.78 -0.80 23.44
C ASN A 216 -2.30 -0.68 23.65
N ARG A 217 -3.13 -0.83 22.60
CA ARG A 217 -4.59 -0.86 22.75
C ARG A 217 -5.04 -2.25 23.23
N PRO A 218 -5.79 -2.37 24.33
CA PRO A 218 -6.39 -3.63 24.74
C PRO A 218 -7.23 -4.20 23.59
N GLY A 219 -6.94 -5.43 23.14
CA GLY A 219 -7.67 -6.13 22.08
C GLY A 219 -7.07 -6.10 20.67
N TRP A 220 -5.98 -5.37 20.41
CA TRP A 220 -5.31 -5.36 19.10
C TRP A 220 -4.41 -6.59 18.92
N LYS A 221 -4.72 -7.47 17.95
CA LYS A 221 -3.88 -8.63 17.57
C LYS A 221 -3.20 -8.39 16.22
N TRP A 222 -1.87 -8.38 16.21
CA TRP A 222 -1.06 -8.37 15.00
C TRP A 222 -0.83 -9.79 14.51
N GLY A 223 -1.20 -10.10 13.26
CA GLY A 223 -0.77 -11.28 12.51
C GLY A 223 -0.63 -12.57 13.34
N SER A 224 -1.69 -12.99 14.04
CA SER A 224 -1.62 -14.23 14.81
C SER A 224 -1.34 -15.39 13.84
N PRO A 225 -0.32 -16.23 14.09
CA PRO A 225 -0.34 -17.59 13.56
C PRO A 225 -1.65 -18.21 14.03
N ARG A 226 -2.48 -18.71 13.10
CA ARG A 226 -3.47 -19.69 13.52
C ARG A 226 -2.68 -20.95 13.84
N ALA A 227 -2.81 -21.39 15.09
CA ALA A 227 -2.08 -22.46 15.78
C ALA A 227 -0.70 -22.06 16.32
#